data_AF-A0A2S0WMY2-F1
#
_entry.id   AF-A0A2S0WMY2-F1
#
_cell.length_a   1.000
_cell.length_b   1.000
_cell.length_c   1.000
_cell.angle_alpha   90.00
_cell.angle_beta   90.00
_cell.angle_gamma   90.00
#
_symmetry.space_group_name_H-M   'P 1'
#
loop_
_entity.id
_entity.type
_entity.pdbx_description
1 polymer ?
#
loop_
_entity_poly.entity_id
_entity_poly.type
_entity_poly.pdbx_seq_one_letter_code
_entity_poly.pdbx_strand_id
1 'polypeptide(L)'
;MNHPSQRDRREQALPALDRFFEQQSRGASLATQMRNDRVRDRLMEFLAEADMSRCLDLRENAQLAATRARGDGFFGVFGLEELLVCLVRFVDDDWLLEPVTDARAQVMLAGRLAAWLQRSGLLDRDLLGCAAYETEAAVEAARVALGSSRKEPPAADRPALRLIRGGRADP
;
A
#
# COMPACT_ATOMS: atom_id res chain seq x y z
N MET A 1 22.37 -6.43 -25.97
CA MET A 1 21.59 -7.25 -25.03
C MET A 1 20.15 -7.22 -25.50
N ASN A 2 19.48 -8.37 -25.64
CA ASN A 2 18.07 -8.40 -26.02
C ASN A 2 17.22 -7.98 -24.81
N HIS A 3 16.56 -6.82 -24.88
CA HIS A 3 15.58 -6.46 -23.88
C HIS A 3 14.31 -7.30 -24.09
N PRO A 4 13.75 -7.91 -23.04
CA PRO A 4 12.47 -8.62 -23.16
C PRO A 4 11.41 -7.65 -23.67
N SER A 5 10.54 -8.15 -24.56
CA SER A 5 9.46 -7.34 -25.13
C SER A 5 8.51 -6.86 -24.04
N GLN A 6 7.79 -5.76 -24.25
CA GLN A 6 6.81 -5.29 -23.27
C GLN A 6 5.74 -6.35 -22.93
N ARG A 7 5.43 -7.25 -23.87
CA ARG A 7 4.53 -8.37 -23.60
C ARG A 7 5.14 -9.36 -22.60
N ASP A 8 6.39 -9.76 -22.82
CA ASP A 8 7.08 -10.70 -21.93
C ASP A 8 7.21 -10.14 -20.50
N ARG A 9 7.45 -8.83 -20.37
CA ARG A 9 7.52 -8.17 -19.05
C ARG A 9 6.19 -8.21 -18.30
N ARG A 10 5.08 -7.99 -19.01
CA ARG A 10 3.73 -8.05 -18.44
C ARG A 10 3.36 -9.46 -18.01
N GLU A 11 3.65 -10.45 -18.86
CA GLU A 11 3.42 -11.87 -18.55
C GLU A 11 4.24 -12.33 -17.33
N GLN A 12 5.41 -11.73 -17.10
CA GLN A 12 6.26 -12.02 -15.93
C GLN A 12 5.87 -11.25 -14.66
N ALA A 13 5.04 -10.22 -14.75
CA ALA A 13 4.75 -9.33 -13.63
C ALA A 13 4.04 -10.03 -12.46
N LEU A 14 2.98 -10.79 -12.74
CA LEU A 14 2.24 -11.51 -11.70
C LEU A 14 3.08 -12.63 -11.05
N PRO A 15 3.78 -13.50 -11.80
CA PRO A 15 4.71 -14.46 -11.20
C PRO A 15 5.83 -13.82 -10.36
N ALA A 16 6.33 -12.66 -10.79
CA ALA A 16 7.34 -11.91 -10.04
C ALA A 16 6.78 -11.36 -8.71
N LEU A 17 5.54 -10.85 -8.72
CA LEU A 17 4.85 -10.39 -7.52
C LEU A 17 4.58 -11.55 -6.54
N ASP A 18 4.14 -12.70 -7.05
CA ASP A 18 3.92 -13.91 -6.24
C ASP A 18 5.22 -14.36 -5.57
N ARG A 19 6.31 -14.40 -6.35
CA ARG A 19 7.65 -14.70 -5.83
C ARG A 19 8.08 -13.72 -4.74
N PHE A 20 7.76 -12.43 -4.86
CA PHE A 20 8.05 -11.44 -3.83
C PHE A 20 7.33 -11.79 -2.52
N PHE A 21 6.00 -12.01 -2.56
CA PHE A 21 5.24 -12.33 -1.35
C PHE A 21 5.65 -13.66 -0.72
N GLU A 22 5.94 -14.68 -1.54
CA GLU A 22 6.52 -15.93 -1.06
C GLU A 22 7.83 -15.68 -0.29
N GLN A 23 8.73 -14.84 -0.80
CA GLN A 23 9.97 -14.50 -0.12
C GLN A 23 9.74 -13.79 1.21
N GLN A 24 8.73 -12.93 1.31
CA GLN A 24 8.41 -12.24 2.57
C GLN A 24 7.81 -13.19 3.63
N SER A 25 7.20 -14.30 3.20
CA SER A 25 6.56 -15.28 4.07
C SER A 25 7.46 -16.46 4.45
N ARG A 26 8.59 -16.68 3.75
CA ARG A 26 9.54 -17.77 4.05
C ARG A 26 10.12 -17.64 5.46
N GLY A 27 9.94 -18.68 6.27
CA GLY A 27 10.43 -18.73 7.65
C GLY A 27 9.69 -17.81 8.64
N ALA A 28 8.64 -17.12 8.19
CA ALA A 28 7.84 -16.25 9.03
C ALA A 28 6.86 -17.07 9.90
N SER A 29 6.46 -16.52 11.05
CA SER A 29 5.38 -17.09 11.86
C SER A 29 4.05 -17.09 11.12
N LEU A 30 3.12 -18.00 11.46
CA LEU A 30 1.79 -18.07 10.85
C LEU A 30 1.06 -16.72 10.88
N ALA A 31 1.11 -16.02 12.01
CA ALA A 31 0.50 -14.69 12.14
C ALA A 31 1.11 -13.65 11.17
N THR A 32 2.39 -13.78 10.83
CA THR A 32 3.04 -12.88 9.85
C THR A 32 2.68 -13.27 8.43
N GLN A 33 2.61 -14.57 8.11
CA GLN A 33 2.14 -15.06 6.81
C GLN A 33 0.73 -14.55 6.52
N MET A 34 -0.21 -14.70 7.47
CA MET A 34 -1.57 -14.19 7.33
C MET A 34 -1.64 -12.67 7.08
N ARG A 35 -0.76 -11.88 7.70
CA ARG A 35 -0.70 -10.44 7.43
C ARG A 35 -0.15 -10.14 6.05
N ASN A 36 0.90 -10.85 5.61
CA ASN A 36 1.43 -10.70 4.27
C ASN A 36 0.37 -11.06 3.21
N ASP A 37 -0.41 -12.12 3.45
CA ASP A 37 -1.51 -12.54 2.56
C ASP A 37 -2.58 -11.46 2.45
N ARG A 38 -3.01 -10.86 3.58
CA ARG A 38 -3.96 -9.73 3.56
C ARG A 38 -3.43 -8.53 2.77
N VAL A 39 -2.14 -8.22 2.90
CA VAL A 39 -1.51 -7.14 2.12
C VAL A 39 -1.48 -7.47 0.64
N ARG A 40 -1.21 -8.73 0.27
CA ARG A 40 -1.28 -9.19 -1.13
C ARG A 40 -2.70 -9.05 -1.67
N ASP A 41 -3.69 -9.54 -0.93
CA ASP A 41 -5.10 -9.46 -1.33
C ASP A 41 -5.54 -8.01 -1.50
N ARG A 42 -5.17 -7.13 -0.55
CA ARG A 42 -5.45 -5.70 -0.63
C ARG A 42 -4.77 -5.03 -1.83
N LEU A 43 -3.55 -5.43 -2.17
CA LEU A 43 -2.86 -4.92 -3.35
C LEU A 43 -3.61 -5.35 -4.63
N MET A 44 -4.06 -6.61 -4.71
CA MET A 44 -4.81 -7.09 -5.87
C MET A 44 -6.17 -6.40 -6.01
N GLU A 45 -6.87 -6.15 -4.89
CA GLU A 45 -8.10 -5.36 -4.84
C GLU A 45 -7.85 -3.92 -5.31
N PHE A 46 -6.81 -3.26 -4.78
CA PHE A 46 -6.39 -1.94 -5.22
C PHE A 46 -6.13 -1.87 -6.73
N LEU A 47 -5.38 -2.84 -7.28
CA LEU A 47 -5.11 -2.89 -8.73
C LEU A 47 -6.36 -3.17 -9.56
N ALA A 48 -7.38 -3.82 -8.99
CA ALA A 48 -8.65 -4.11 -9.65
C ALA A 48 -9.62 -2.92 -9.60
N GLU A 49 -9.67 -2.18 -8.49
CA GLU A 49 -10.79 -1.27 -8.20
C GLU A 49 -10.39 0.19 -8.09
N ALA A 50 -9.13 0.50 -7.77
CA ALA A 50 -8.74 1.88 -7.55
C ALA A 50 -8.87 2.72 -8.82
N ASP A 51 -9.26 3.98 -8.62
CA ASP A 51 -9.14 5.03 -9.61
C ASP A 51 -7.65 5.38 -9.78
N MET A 52 -7.12 5.00 -10.95
CA MET A 52 -5.71 5.20 -11.29
C MET A 52 -5.46 6.56 -11.98
N SER A 53 -6.46 7.45 -12.04
CA SER A 53 -6.34 8.80 -12.62
C SER A 53 -5.24 9.65 -11.99
N ARG A 54 -4.83 9.31 -10.76
CA ARG A 54 -3.76 9.98 -10.00
C ARG A 54 -2.38 9.34 -10.16
N CYS A 55 -2.27 8.17 -10.79
CA CYS A 55 -1.02 7.45 -11.01
C CYS A 55 -0.63 7.37 -12.48
N LEU A 56 -1.63 7.28 -13.35
CA LEU A 56 -1.48 6.98 -14.76
C LEU A 56 -1.96 8.18 -15.59
N ASP A 57 -1.45 8.32 -16.81
CA ASP A 57 -1.93 9.33 -17.73
C ASP A 57 -3.35 9.02 -18.26
N LEU A 58 -3.95 9.95 -19.00
CA LEU A 58 -5.31 9.77 -19.54
C LEU A 58 -5.43 8.56 -20.47
N ARG A 59 -4.41 8.29 -21.27
CA ARG A 59 -4.40 7.19 -22.23
C ARG A 59 -4.26 5.84 -21.52
N GLU A 60 -3.37 5.76 -20.55
CA GLU A 60 -3.14 4.59 -19.70
C GLU A 60 -4.40 4.25 -18.91
N ASN A 61 -5.06 5.24 -18.31
CA ASN A 61 -6.34 5.05 -17.63
C ASN A 61 -7.43 4.53 -18.56
N ALA A 62 -7.55 5.09 -19.77
CA ALA A 62 -8.51 4.61 -20.76
C ALA A 62 -8.21 3.15 -21.17
N GLN A 63 -6.93 2.80 -21.32
CA GLN A 63 -6.51 1.44 -21.65
C GLN A 63 -6.81 0.44 -20.52
N LEU A 64 -6.60 0.85 -19.26
CA LEU A 64 -6.96 0.06 -18.09
C LEU A 64 -8.47 -0.16 -18.00
N ALA A 65 -9.27 0.89 -18.17
CA ALA A 65 -10.72 0.80 -18.13
C ALA A 65 -11.27 -0.14 -19.21
N ALA A 66 -10.77 -0.04 -20.44
CA ALA A 66 -11.14 -0.94 -21.52
C ALA A 66 -10.75 -2.40 -21.25
N THR A 67 -9.66 -2.62 -20.53
CA THR A 67 -9.13 -3.94 -20.19
C THR A 67 -9.93 -4.58 -19.06
N ARG A 68 -10.24 -3.82 -18.01
CA ARG A 68 -11.16 -4.23 -16.95
C ARG A 68 -12.53 -4.61 -17.52
N ALA A 69 -13.05 -3.85 -18.50
CA ALA A 69 -14.31 -4.17 -19.17
C ALA A 69 -14.30 -5.50 -19.94
N ARG A 70 -13.13 -6.01 -20.34
CA ARG A 70 -12.96 -7.35 -20.94
C ARG A 70 -12.77 -8.47 -19.90
N GLY A 71 -12.68 -8.13 -18.61
CA GLY A 71 -12.35 -9.07 -17.55
C GLY A 71 -10.85 -9.33 -17.39
N ASP A 72 -10.01 -8.61 -18.13
CA ASP A 72 -8.56 -8.67 -17.97
C ASP A 72 -8.14 -7.79 -16.76
N GLY A 73 -7.25 -8.29 -15.91
CA GLY A 73 -6.72 -7.54 -14.76
C GLY A 73 -5.66 -6.50 -15.15
N PHE A 74 -5.15 -5.76 -14.16
CA PHE A 74 -4.07 -4.77 -14.32
C PHE A 74 -2.89 -5.29 -15.16
N PHE A 75 -2.41 -6.50 -14.85
CA PHE A 75 -1.28 -7.13 -15.55
C PHE A 75 -1.60 -7.59 -17.00
N GLY A 76 -2.85 -7.52 -17.44
CA GLY A 76 -3.21 -7.70 -18.84
C GLY A 76 -2.76 -6.53 -19.72
N VAL A 77 -2.54 -5.36 -19.11
CA VAL A 77 -2.10 -4.13 -19.81
C VAL A 77 -0.75 -3.63 -19.33
N PHE A 78 -0.50 -3.69 -18.03
CA PHE A 78 0.63 -3.04 -17.39
C PHE A 78 1.61 -4.04 -16.77
N GLY A 79 2.84 -3.58 -16.59
CA GLY A 79 3.94 -4.37 -16.05
C GLY A 79 4.25 -4.03 -14.60
N LEU A 80 5.48 -4.35 -14.20
CA LEU A 80 6.00 -4.00 -12.87
C LEU A 80 6.40 -2.53 -12.78
N GLU A 81 6.67 -1.91 -13.92
CA GLU A 81 6.97 -0.48 -14.05
C GLU A 81 5.79 0.37 -13.55
N GLU A 82 4.58 0.15 -14.07
CA GLU A 82 3.40 0.89 -13.62
C GLU A 82 2.95 0.46 -12.22
N LEU A 83 3.19 -0.80 -11.83
CA LEU A 83 2.96 -1.23 -10.45
C LEU A 83 3.75 -0.35 -9.47
N LEU A 84 5.03 -0.08 -9.75
CA LEU A 84 5.87 0.79 -8.92
C LEU A 84 5.25 2.18 -8.77
N VAL A 85 4.81 2.80 -9.87
CA VAL A 85 4.14 4.11 -9.86
C VAL A 85 2.88 4.06 -8.99
N CYS A 86 2.07 3.02 -9.15
CA CYS A 86 0.83 2.84 -8.40
C CYS A 86 1.04 2.61 -6.89
N LEU A 87 2.24 2.20 -6.44
CA LEU A 87 2.51 2.01 -5.01
C LEU A 87 2.39 3.32 -4.20
N VAL A 88 2.57 4.48 -4.83
CA VAL A 88 2.37 5.80 -4.19
C VAL A 88 0.95 5.90 -3.66
N ARG A 89 -0.05 5.56 -4.46
CA ARG A 89 -1.47 5.60 -4.06
C ARG A 89 -1.89 4.42 -3.21
N PHE A 90 -1.20 3.28 -3.32
CA PHE A 90 -1.51 2.11 -2.50
C PHE A 90 -1.23 2.34 -1.00
N VAL A 91 -0.32 3.26 -0.66
CA VAL A 91 0.01 3.60 0.74
C VAL A 91 -0.73 4.82 1.26
N ASP A 92 -1.65 5.39 0.48
CA ASP A 92 -2.51 6.48 0.92
C ASP A 92 -3.61 5.98 1.87
N ASP A 93 -4.06 6.86 2.77
CA ASP A 93 -5.02 6.56 3.83
C ASP A 93 -6.29 5.83 3.34
N ASP A 94 -6.80 6.17 2.16
CA ASP A 94 -7.99 5.55 1.55
C ASP A 94 -7.84 4.05 1.29
N TRP A 95 -6.60 3.56 1.14
CA TRP A 95 -6.27 2.18 0.77
C TRP A 95 -5.57 1.39 1.88
N LEU A 96 -5.24 2.02 3.00
CA LEU A 96 -4.61 1.36 4.13
C LEU A 96 -5.55 0.33 4.78
N LEU A 97 -4.98 -0.84 5.10
CA LEU A 97 -5.67 -1.88 5.85
C LEU A 97 -5.95 -1.45 7.29
N GLU A 98 -7.13 -1.78 7.77
CA GLU A 98 -7.41 -1.82 9.20
C GLU A 98 -7.20 -3.23 9.77
N PRO A 99 -6.70 -3.38 11.01
CA PRO A 99 -6.32 -2.32 11.96
C PRO A 99 -4.92 -1.74 11.68
N VAL A 100 -4.50 -0.71 12.45
CA VAL A 100 -3.19 -0.02 12.30
C VAL A 100 -1.98 -0.96 12.23
N THR A 101 -2.03 -2.15 12.86
CA THR A 101 -0.95 -3.14 12.73
C THR A 101 -0.81 -3.68 11.30
N ASP A 102 -1.92 -3.83 10.59
CA ASP A 102 -1.97 -4.33 9.23
C ASP A 102 -1.63 -3.19 8.25
N ALA A 103 -2.08 -1.94 8.51
CA ALA A 103 -1.60 -0.75 7.80
C ALA A 103 -0.06 -0.62 7.85
N ARG A 104 0.54 -0.82 9.02
CA ARG A 104 2.01 -0.80 9.16
C ARG A 104 2.69 -1.92 8.36
N ALA A 105 2.09 -3.10 8.32
CA ALA A 105 2.59 -4.20 7.50
C ALA A 105 2.50 -3.86 6.01
N GLN A 106 1.39 -3.25 5.57
CA GLN A 106 1.19 -2.77 4.19
C GLN A 106 2.25 -1.76 3.78
N VAL A 107 2.44 -0.68 4.54
CA VAL A 107 3.44 0.36 4.23
C VAL A 107 4.86 -0.23 4.19
N MET A 108 5.19 -1.11 5.15
CA MET A 108 6.48 -1.81 5.18
C MET A 108 6.68 -2.68 3.94
N LEU A 109 5.68 -3.47 3.56
CA LEU A 109 5.76 -4.37 2.40
C LEU A 109 5.78 -3.60 1.08
N ALA A 110 5.05 -2.49 0.96
CA ALA A 110 5.10 -1.60 -0.19
C ALA A 110 6.52 -1.04 -0.39
N GLY A 111 7.15 -0.55 0.69
CA GLY A 111 8.55 -0.11 0.64
C GLY A 111 9.53 -1.22 0.26
N ARG A 112 9.34 -2.44 0.80
CA ARG A 112 10.16 -3.60 0.44
C ARG A 112 9.95 -4.03 -1.01
N LEU A 113 8.72 -3.96 -1.52
CA LEU A 113 8.38 -4.28 -2.91
C LEU A 113 9.06 -3.28 -3.85
N ALA A 114 8.94 -1.98 -3.58
CA ALA A 114 9.62 -0.93 -4.34
C ALA A 114 11.14 -1.18 -4.40
N ALA A 115 11.78 -1.39 -3.25
CA ALA A 115 13.23 -1.65 -3.19
C ALA A 115 13.63 -2.99 -3.81
N TRP A 116 12.74 -3.99 -3.82
CA TRP A 116 12.97 -5.27 -4.49
C TRP A 116 12.90 -5.11 -6.01
N LEU A 117 11.90 -4.40 -6.53
CA LEU A 117 11.74 -4.12 -7.96
C LEU A 117 12.94 -3.35 -8.52
N GLN A 118 13.43 -2.35 -7.80
CA GLN A 118 14.63 -1.59 -8.21
C GLN A 118 15.89 -2.47 -8.30
N ARG A 119 15.99 -3.51 -7.47
CA ARG A 119 17.16 -4.43 -7.39
C ARG A 119 17.03 -5.67 -8.25
N SER A 120 15.82 -6.03 -8.69
CA SER A 120 15.56 -7.29 -9.41
C SER A 120 16.10 -7.30 -10.84
N GLY A 121 16.40 -6.12 -11.41
CA GLY A 121 16.76 -5.98 -12.82
C GLY A 121 15.60 -6.18 -13.79
N LEU A 122 14.37 -6.27 -13.27
CA LEU A 122 13.13 -6.40 -14.06
C LEU A 122 12.63 -5.05 -14.60
N LEU A 123 13.12 -3.95 -14.02
CA LEU A 123 12.74 -2.59 -14.37
C LEU A 123 13.79 -1.93 -15.27
N ASP A 124 13.32 -1.11 -16.20
CA ASP A 124 14.17 -0.19 -16.95
C ASP A 124 14.52 1.02 -16.08
N ARG A 125 15.76 1.06 -15.57
CA ARG A 125 16.19 2.07 -14.58
C ARG A 125 16.24 3.48 -15.15
N ASP A 126 16.49 3.63 -16.44
CA ASP A 126 16.62 4.94 -17.08
C ASP A 126 15.26 5.65 -17.17
N LEU A 127 14.17 4.88 -17.15
CA LEU A 127 12.79 5.40 -17.25
C LEU A 127 12.12 5.62 -15.89
N LEU A 128 12.64 5.03 -14.80
CA LEU A 128 11.91 4.90 -13.53
C LEU A 128 12.57 5.57 -12.33
N GLY A 129 13.63 6.35 -12.54
CA GLY A 129 14.30 7.09 -11.47
C GLY A 129 13.33 7.94 -10.64
N CYS A 130 12.49 8.75 -11.30
CA CYS A 130 11.52 9.61 -10.61
C CYS A 130 10.47 8.79 -9.85
N ALA A 131 9.87 7.79 -10.49
CA ALA A 131 8.85 6.95 -9.87
C ALA A 131 9.37 6.25 -8.61
N ALA A 132 10.59 5.73 -8.64
CA ALA A 132 11.22 5.12 -7.47
C ALA A 132 11.33 6.10 -6.28
N TYR A 133 11.81 7.33 -6.52
CA TYR A 133 11.93 8.35 -5.47
C TYR A 133 10.56 8.79 -4.93
N GLU A 134 9.56 8.93 -5.80
CA GLU A 134 8.20 9.30 -5.40
C GLU A 134 7.57 8.20 -4.52
N THR A 135 7.72 6.93 -4.90
CA THR A 135 7.27 5.79 -4.08
C THR A 135 7.96 5.76 -2.73
N GLU A 136 9.27 5.96 -2.68
CA GLU A 136 10.02 5.99 -1.42
C GLU A 136 9.57 7.13 -0.51
N ALA A 137 9.35 8.33 -1.07
CA ALA A 137 8.84 9.48 -0.33
C ALA A 137 7.42 9.22 0.22
N ALA A 138 6.54 8.61 -0.57
CA ALA A 138 5.18 8.27 -0.15
C ALA A 138 5.17 7.23 0.98
N VAL A 139 5.99 6.18 0.86
CA VAL A 139 6.17 5.16 1.91
C VAL A 139 6.68 5.77 3.21
N GLU A 140 7.66 6.69 3.12
CA GLU A 140 8.17 7.37 4.31
C GLU A 140 7.11 8.26 4.95
N ALA A 141 6.37 9.04 4.16
CA ALA A 141 5.28 9.88 4.65
C ALA A 141 4.20 9.05 5.37
N ALA A 142 3.75 7.95 4.75
CA ALA A 142 2.76 7.04 5.33
C ALA A 142 3.27 6.41 6.64
N ARG A 143 4.57 6.05 6.69
CA ARG A 143 5.20 5.53 7.91
C ARG A 143 5.19 6.54 9.04
N VAL A 144 5.52 7.81 8.76
CA VAL A 144 5.51 8.90 9.74
C VAL A 144 4.08 9.17 10.25
N ALA A 145 3.09 9.17 9.36
CA ALA A 145 1.68 9.33 9.72
C ALA A 145 1.22 8.22 10.69
N LEU A 146 1.46 6.95 10.36
CA LEU A 146 1.12 5.79 11.20
C LEU A 146 1.90 5.73 12.53
N GLY A 147 3.06 6.36 12.61
CA GLY A 147 3.82 6.54 13.84
C GLY A 147 3.22 7.63 14.75
N SER A 148 2.67 8.68 14.14
CA SER A 148 2.13 9.86 14.82
C SER A 148 0.72 9.64 15.38
N SER A 149 -0.11 8.78 14.75
CA SER A 149 -1.46 8.44 15.23
C SER A 149 -1.52 7.74 16.59
N ARG A 150 -0.37 7.41 17.21
CA ARG A 150 -0.28 6.94 18.61
C ARG A 150 -0.50 8.06 19.63
N LYS A 151 -0.53 9.34 19.23
CA LYS A 151 -0.45 10.50 20.14
C LYS A 151 -1.78 11.22 20.40
N GLU A 152 -2.92 10.61 20.11
CA GLU A 152 -4.23 11.16 20.50
C GLU A 152 -4.71 10.44 21.78
N PRO A 153 -4.60 11.07 22.97
CA PRO A 153 -5.20 10.50 24.17
C PRO A 153 -6.73 10.51 24.02
N PRO A 154 -7.45 9.47 24.50
CA PRO A 154 -8.89 9.52 24.51
C PRO A 154 -9.34 10.74 25.32
N ALA A 155 -10.24 11.53 24.73
CA ALA A 155 -10.98 12.55 25.46
C ALA A 155 -11.60 11.88 26.69
N ALA A 156 -11.05 12.17 27.87
CA ALA A 156 -11.55 11.66 29.12
C ALA A 156 -12.95 12.26 29.33
N ASP A 157 -13.94 11.44 29.02
CA ASP A 157 -15.27 11.50 29.59
C ASP A 157 -15.14 11.66 31.10
N ARG A 158 -15.46 12.86 31.62
CA ARG A 158 -15.58 13.08 33.06
C ARG A 158 -17.06 13.06 33.41
N PRO A 159 -17.52 12.09 34.22
CA PRO A 159 -18.90 12.02 34.66
C PRO A 159 -19.23 13.15 35.64
N ALA A 160 -20.51 13.51 35.65
CA ALA A 160 -21.10 14.52 36.52
C ALA A 160 -20.83 14.28 38.02
N LEU A 161 -20.26 15.28 38.70
CA LEU A 161 -20.28 15.37 40.16
C LEU A 161 -21.51 16.16 40.60
N ARG A 162 -22.60 15.44 40.87
CA ARG A 162 -23.72 15.90 41.72
C ARG A 162 -23.62 15.18 43.07
N LEU A 163 -23.38 15.91 44.17
CA LEU A 163 -24.23 16.02 45.38
C LEU A 163 -23.44 16.49 46.64
N ILE A 164 -23.86 17.64 47.16
CA ILE A 164 -24.25 17.94 48.57
C ILE A 164 -23.28 17.61 49.72
N ARG A 165 -22.80 18.67 50.42
CA ARG A 165 -23.05 18.91 51.87
C ARG A 165 -22.44 20.25 52.31
N GLY A 166 -23.27 21.14 52.84
CA GLY A 166 -22.83 22.37 53.50
C GLY A 166 -23.86 22.82 54.53
N GLY A 167 -23.89 22.13 55.67
CA GLY A 167 -24.64 22.52 56.85
C GLY A 167 -23.74 22.49 58.08
N ARG A 168 -23.46 23.68 58.63
CA ARG A 168 -23.10 24.03 60.03
C ARG A 168 -22.85 25.54 60.03
N ALA A 169 -23.72 26.38 60.61
CA ALA A 169 -23.94 26.63 62.05
C ALA A 169 -22.69 27.15 62.76
N ASP A 170 -22.79 28.41 63.24
CA ASP A 170 -22.28 28.94 64.51
C ASP A 170 -22.56 30.46 64.57
N PRO A 171 -22.60 31.11 65.75
CA PRO A 171 -23.01 30.66 67.09
C PRO A 171 -24.28 31.37 67.63
#